data_AF-A0A146JVY4-F1
#
_entry.id   AF-A0A146JVY4-F1
#
_cell.length_a   1.000
_cell.length_b   1.000
_cell.length_c   1.000
_cell.angle_alpha   90.00
_cell.angle_beta   90.00
_cell.angle_gamma   90.00
#
_symmetry.space_group_name_H-M   'P 1'
#
loop_
_entity.id
_entity.type
_entity.pdbx_description
1 polymer ?
#
loop_
_entity_poly.entity_id
_entity_poly.type
_entity_poly.pdbx_seq_one_letter_code
_entity_poly.pdbx_strand_id
1 'polypeptide(L)'
;FSPHFSKIKSVAQNFAIEIQGYAKAVVNSQQSTNMPMVIDYQGNVYQLNETTHQYDIHKLPFQIGAVPYYHQYHLYVVDDKHMLHKVSIENFEDEPMNIKLHSLFFSFVIAGNQMFYINKQRQLVNLNLQTNESQVTQFTDCRDVSSFADFVAVVTVKNDKPETTLLQVDENGFNELKSFDEWLMFEGAVLFRFRDNKYIDVFDPQFQLQSVQRTDKGFFTCFGLTRYKNTITDGHIKHLISYLEIYEPNRQRQQVQTEKPVEQIVKELDEMILIEEINHRLDEIKANNHEQKEYVITTRNLEYALQNGY
;
A
#
# COMPACT_ATOMS: atom_id res chain seq x y z
N PHE A 1 6.89 -18.13 -28.88
CA PHE A 1 8.18 -17.62 -28.37
C PHE A 1 8.25 -17.95 -26.90
N SER A 2 9.04 -18.96 -26.58
CA SER A 2 9.20 -19.47 -25.21
C SER A 2 10.29 -18.63 -24.52
N PRO A 3 10.05 -18.01 -23.35
CA PRO A 3 11.15 -17.59 -22.52
C PRO A 3 11.59 -18.76 -21.64
N HIS A 4 12.83 -19.18 -21.86
CA HIS A 4 13.60 -19.94 -20.89
C HIS A 4 13.68 -19.14 -19.58
N PHE A 5 13.03 -19.65 -18.52
CA PHE A 5 13.25 -19.18 -17.16
C PHE A 5 14.47 -19.91 -16.59
N SER A 6 15.48 -19.16 -16.18
CA SER A 6 16.67 -19.69 -15.52
C SER A 6 16.75 -19.14 -14.09
N LYS A 7 16.91 -20.05 -13.13
CA LYS A 7 17.37 -19.89 -11.74
C LYS A 7 16.84 -18.70 -10.92
N ILE A 8 15.95 -19.03 -10.00
CA ILE A 8 15.69 -18.31 -8.75
C ILE A 8 16.94 -18.45 -7.87
N LYS A 9 17.59 -17.33 -7.53
CA LYS A 9 18.62 -17.30 -6.47
C LYS A 9 17.97 -16.68 -5.24
N SER A 10 17.82 -17.45 -4.17
CA SER A 10 17.64 -16.90 -2.84
C SER A 10 18.95 -16.27 -2.41
N VAL A 11 18.95 -14.97 -2.16
CA VAL A 11 20.01 -14.30 -1.41
C VAL A 11 19.36 -13.76 -0.15
N ALA A 12 19.91 -14.16 0.99
CA ALA A 12 19.61 -13.69 2.34
C ALA A 12 19.15 -12.22 2.39
N GLN A 13 17.91 -11.98 2.86
CA GLN A 13 17.36 -10.70 3.37
C GLN A 13 15.87 -10.88 3.72
N ASN A 14 15.56 -11.03 5.01
CA ASN A 14 14.19 -11.21 5.48
C ASN A 14 13.34 -9.92 5.33
N PHE A 15 12.17 -10.09 4.70
CA PHE A 15 11.04 -9.16 4.50
C PHE A 15 11.20 -7.97 3.54
N ALA A 16 12.15 -8.01 2.61
CA ALA A 16 12.07 -7.20 1.40
C ALA A 16 12.00 -8.12 0.18
N ILE A 17 10.79 -8.34 -0.34
CA ILE A 17 10.62 -9.05 -1.60
C ILE A 17 10.75 -8.05 -2.74
N GLU A 18 11.83 -8.20 -3.50
CA GLU A 18 11.95 -7.55 -4.80
C GLU A 18 11.02 -8.26 -5.78
N ILE A 19 9.80 -7.74 -5.92
CA ILE A 19 8.91 -8.12 -7.01
C ILE A 19 9.51 -7.52 -8.27
N GLN A 20 10.10 -8.35 -9.14
CA GLN A 20 10.51 -7.92 -10.47
C GLN A 20 9.28 -7.73 -11.34
N GLY A 21 8.80 -6.49 -11.39
CA GLY A 21 7.60 -6.10 -12.11
C GLY A 21 6.95 -4.88 -11.47
N TYR A 22 5.95 -4.32 -12.12
CA TYR A 22 5.14 -3.29 -11.49
C TYR A 22 3.95 -3.97 -10.78
N ALA A 23 3.89 -3.87 -9.46
CA ALA A 23 2.76 -4.35 -8.65
C ALA A 23 2.20 -3.19 -7.82
N LYS A 24 0.89 -3.26 -7.52
CA LYS A 24 0.17 -2.28 -6.72
C LYS A 24 -0.20 -2.91 -5.39
N ALA A 25 0.00 -2.17 -4.30
CA ALA A 25 -0.56 -2.55 -3.00
C ALA A 25 -2.09 -2.45 -3.07
N VAL A 26 -2.77 -3.40 -2.44
CA VAL A 26 -4.22 -3.31 -2.22
C VAL A 26 -4.45 -2.41 -1.01
N VAL A 27 -5.14 -1.29 -1.21
CA VAL A 27 -5.44 -0.33 -0.15
C VAL A 27 -6.38 -1.00 0.87
N ASN A 28 -6.17 -0.73 2.16
CA ASN A 28 -6.86 -1.33 3.30
C ASN A 28 -6.63 -2.86 3.48
N SER A 29 -5.80 -3.51 2.67
CA SER A 29 -5.52 -4.95 2.80
C SER A 29 -4.52 -5.29 3.91
N GLN A 30 -3.87 -4.30 4.51
CA GLN A 30 -2.80 -4.48 5.50
C GLN A 30 -3.24 -5.25 6.76
N GLN A 31 -4.53 -5.55 6.90
CA GLN A 31 -5.11 -6.23 8.06
C GLN A 31 -5.70 -7.61 7.73
N SER A 32 -5.82 -8.04 6.45
CA SER A 32 -6.36 -9.37 6.12
C SER A 32 -5.40 -10.49 6.50
N THR A 33 -4.12 -10.17 6.52
CA THR A 33 -2.98 -11.02 6.87
C THR A 33 -1.88 -10.07 7.33
N ASN A 34 -1.00 -10.45 8.25
CA ASN A 34 0.19 -9.76 8.74
C ASN A 34 1.19 -9.32 7.63
N MET A 35 0.78 -9.37 6.35
CA MET A 35 1.32 -8.58 5.25
C MET A 35 0.23 -8.07 4.29
N PRO A 36 0.43 -6.87 3.67
CA PRO A 36 -0.45 -6.34 2.63
C PRO A 36 -0.58 -7.28 1.44
N MET A 37 -1.80 -7.38 0.90
CA MET A 37 -2.01 -7.96 -0.42
C MET A 37 -1.41 -7.04 -1.49
N VAL A 38 -0.85 -7.65 -2.54
CA VAL A 38 -0.38 -6.94 -3.73
C VAL A 38 -0.96 -7.60 -4.98
N ILE A 39 -1.23 -6.79 -6.01
CA ILE A 39 -1.71 -7.28 -7.30
C ILE A 39 -0.81 -6.72 -8.40
N ASP A 40 -0.31 -7.58 -9.28
CA ASP A 40 0.41 -7.13 -10.47
C ASP A 40 -0.52 -6.74 -11.63
N TYR A 41 -0.01 -6.03 -12.63
CA TYR A 41 -0.82 -5.62 -13.79
C TYR A 41 -1.42 -6.80 -14.58
N GLN A 42 -0.86 -8.00 -14.43
CA GLN A 42 -1.43 -9.18 -15.08
C GLN A 42 -2.65 -9.70 -14.31
N GLY A 43 -2.95 -9.21 -13.11
CA GLY A 43 -4.04 -9.69 -12.26
C GLY A 43 -3.64 -10.88 -11.39
N ASN A 44 -2.35 -11.11 -11.15
CA ASN A 44 -1.96 -12.05 -10.09
C ASN A 44 -2.06 -11.35 -8.74
N VAL A 45 -2.88 -11.90 -7.84
CA VAL A 45 -3.01 -11.50 -6.45
C VAL A 45 -2.03 -12.33 -5.64
N TYR A 46 -1.22 -11.66 -4.83
CA TYR A 46 -0.27 -12.29 -3.93
C TYR A 46 -0.71 -12.00 -2.49
N GLN A 47 -0.97 -13.07 -1.74
CA GLN A 47 -1.34 -13.03 -0.33
C GLN A 47 -0.35 -13.92 0.42
N LEU A 48 0.14 -13.46 1.57
CA LEU A 48 0.96 -14.32 2.43
C LEU A 48 0.05 -15.13 3.33
N ASN A 49 0.19 -16.44 3.25
CA ASN A 49 -0.37 -17.36 4.20
C ASN A 49 0.47 -17.31 5.48
N GLU A 50 -0.08 -16.74 6.54
CA GLU A 50 0.64 -16.63 7.81
C GLU A 50 0.95 -17.98 8.46
N THR A 51 0.15 -19.00 8.19
CA THR A 51 0.33 -20.33 8.81
C THR A 51 1.47 -21.08 8.15
N THR A 52 1.58 -20.99 6.83
CA THR A 52 2.61 -21.71 6.06
C THR A 52 3.83 -20.84 5.76
N HIS A 53 3.76 -19.53 5.99
CA HIS A 53 4.74 -18.53 5.56
C HIS A 53 5.04 -18.59 4.05
N GLN A 54 4.06 -19.02 3.25
CA GLN A 54 4.17 -19.09 1.79
C GLN A 54 3.18 -18.12 1.13
N TYR A 55 3.45 -17.79 -0.13
CA TYR A 55 2.51 -17.00 -0.92
C TYR A 55 1.45 -17.88 -1.55
N ASP A 56 0.20 -17.56 -1.23
CA ASP A 56 -0.94 -17.99 -2.01
C ASP A 56 -1.07 -17.02 -3.20
N ILE A 57 -1.01 -17.58 -4.40
CA ILE A 57 -1.08 -16.82 -5.66
C ILE A 57 -2.39 -17.19 -6.36
N HIS A 58 -3.23 -16.17 -6.56
CA HIS A 58 -4.50 -16.32 -7.25
C HIS A 58 -4.52 -15.47 -8.51
N LYS A 59 -5.05 -16.04 -9.60
CA LYS A 59 -5.11 -15.37 -10.90
C LYS A 59 -6.52 -14.84 -11.15
N LEU A 60 -6.65 -13.53 -11.27
CA LEU A 60 -7.87 -12.90 -11.76
C LEU A 60 -8.04 -13.17 -13.27
N PRO A 61 -9.29 -13.25 -13.77
CA PRO A 61 -9.56 -13.51 -15.18
C PRO A 61 -9.26 -12.30 -16.09
N PHE A 62 -8.75 -11.19 -15.54
CA PHE A 62 -8.45 -9.93 -16.23
C PHE A 62 -7.17 -9.27 -15.71
N GLN A 63 -6.65 -8.34 -16.51
CA GLN A 63 -5.58 -7.43 -16.12
C GLN A 63 -6.15 -6.24 -15.33
N ILE A 64 -5.36 -5.63 -14.46
CA ILE A 64 -5.81 -4.50 -13.64
C ILE A 64 -5.39 -3.16 -14.22
N GLY A 65 -6.27 -2.17 -14.14
CA GLY A 65 -6.02 -0.79 -14.57
C GLY A 65 -5.68 0.15 -13.41
N ALA A 66 -6.46 0.12 -12.33
CA ALA A 66 -6.39 1.09 -11.23
C ALA A 66 -5.72 0.53 -9.96
N VAL A 67 -5.65 1.35 -8.90
CA VAL A 67 -5.27 0.90 -7.56
C VAL A 67 -6.41 0.06 -6.98
N PRO A 68 -6.16 -1.19 -6.55
CA PRO A 68 -7.19 -2.03 -5.94
C PRO A 68 -7.44 -1.66 -4.47
N TYR A 69 -8.66 -1.91 -4.00
CA TYR A 69 -9.07 -1.68 -2.61
C TYR A 69 -9.61 -2.98 -2.01
N TYR A 70 -9.35 -3.17 -0.72
CA TYR A 70 -9.97 -4.20 0.09
C TYR A 70 -11.09 -3.59 0.93
N HIS A 71 -12.24 -4.26 1.00
CA HIS A 71 -13.32 -3.91 1.92
C HIS A 71 -14.21 -5.13 2.20
N GLN A 72 -14.47 -5.43 3.47
CA GLN A 72 -15.38 -6.49 3.94
C GLN A 72 -15.23 -7.82 3.19
N TYR A 73 -14.04 -8.41 3.19
CA TYR A 73 -13.71 -9.69 2.53
C TYR A 73 -13.84 -9.66 0.99
N HIS A 74 -13.81 -8.49 0.37
CA HIS A 74 -13.80 -8.37 -1.07
C HIS A 74 -12.66 -7.46 -1.54
N LEU A 75 -12.08 -7.81 -2.68
CA LEU A 75 -11.25 -6.92 -3.49
C LEU A 75 -12.15 -6.18 -4.47
N TYR A 76 -11.96 -4.89 -4.55
CA TYR A 76 -12.53 -4.03 -5.57
C TYR A 76 -11.42 -3.67 -6.54
N VAL A 77 -11.62 -3.99 -7.81
CA VAL A 77 -10.58 -3.92 -8.83
C VAL A 77 -11.16 -3.37 -10.13
N VAL A 78 -10.40 -2.50 -10.79
CA VAL A 78 -10.75 -2.02 -12.14
C VAL A 78 -9.96 -2.82 -13.15
N ASP A 79 -10.65 -3.37 -14.15
CA ASP A 79 -9.99 -4.09 -15.23
C ASP A 79 -9.38 -3.14 -16.30
N ASP A 80 -8.69 -3.72 -17.28
CA ASP A 80 -8.11 -3.02 -18.44
C ASP A 80 -9.15 -2.38 -19.38
N LYS A 81 -10.44 -2.69 -19.19
CA LYS A 81 -11.59 -2.13 -19.92
C LYS A 81 -12.35 -1.09 -19.12
N HIS A 82 -11.83 -0.69 -17.96
CA HIS A 82 -12.41 0.30 -17.05
C HIS A 82 -13.74 -0.13 -16.43
N MET A 83 -13.97 -1.43 -16.29
CA MET A 83 -15.07 -2.00 -15.53
C MET A 83 -14.62 -2.27 -14.10
N LEU A 84 -15.50 -2.00 -13.14
CA LEU A 84 -15.24 -2.31 -11.74
C LEU A 84 -15.75 -3.71 -11.42
N HIS A 85 -14.95 -4.47 -10.70
CA HIS A 85 -15.21 -5.84 -10.28
C HIS A 85 -15.12 -5.94 -8.76
N LYS A 86 -15.98 -6.77 -8.18
CA LYS A 86 -15.97 -7.17 -6.78
C LYS A 86 -15.56 -8.64 -6.74
N VAL A 87 -14.46 -8.95 -6.07
CA VAL A 87 -13.88 -10.30 -6.02
C VAL A 87 -13.85 -10.77 -4.58
N SER A 88 -14.49 -11.90 -4.27
CA SER A 88 -14.44 -12.49 -2.92
C SER A 88 -13.03 -12.97 -2.59
N ILE A 89 -12.50 -12.65 -1.40
CA ILE A 89 -11.17 -13.15 -1.01
C ILE A 89 -11.19 -14.62 -0.55
N GLU A 90 -12.36 -15.18 -0.26
CA GLU A 90 -12.48 -16.56 0.24
C GLU A 90 -12.31 -17.58 -0.89
N ASN A 91 -12.92 -17.31 -2.03
CA ASN A 91 -13.00 -18.23 -3.16
C ASN A 91 -12.53 -17.61 -4.48
N PHE A 92 -12.15 -16.33 -4.50
CA PHE A 92 -11.75 -15.58 -5.69
C PHE A 92 -12.80 -15.58 -6.80
N GLU A 93 -14.08 -15.72 -6.43
CA GLU A 93 -15.19 -15.53 -7.35
C GLU A 93 -15.30 -14.05 -7.74
N ASP A 94 -15.36 -13.82 -9.06
CA ASP A 94 -15.46 -12.52 -9.70
C ASP A 94 -16.93 -12.14 -9.94
N GLU A 95 -17.32 -10.96 -9.47
CA GLU A 95 -18.62 -10.34 -9.73
C GLU A 95 -18.41 -8.96 -10.40
N PRO A 96 -18.64 -8.85 -11.72
CA PRO A 96 -18.61 -7.57 -12.40
C PRO A 96 -19.70 -6.63 -11.87
N MET A 97 -19.29 -5.46 -11.41
CA MET A 97 -20.24 -4.43 -10.99
C MET A 97 -20.79 -3.72 -12.24
N ASN A 98 -22.07 -3.33 -12.20
CA ASN A 98 -22.68 -2.52 -13.27
C ASN A 98 -22.23 -1.05 -13.21
N ILE A 99 -20.91 -0.83 -13.09
CA ILE A 99 -20.25 0.46 -12.95
C ILE A 99 -19.15 0.50 -14.00
N LYS A 100 -19.28 1.45 -14.93
CA LYS A 100 -18.29 1.69 -15.97
C LYS A 100 -17.67 3.07 -15.76
N LEU A 101 -16.36 3.07 -15.49
CA LEU A 101 -15.61 4.28 -15.18
C LEU A 101 -15.29 5.08 -16.46
N HIS A 102 -14.86 6.32 -16.27
CA HIS A 102 -14.34 7.13 -17.37
C HIS A 102 -13.04 6.53 -17.92
N SER A 103 -12.91 6.37 -19.25
CA SER A 103 -11.77 5.66 -19.86
C SER A 103 -10.41 6.32 -19.64
N LEU A 104 -10.37 7.64 -19.44
CA LEU A 104 -9.13 8.35 -19.11
C LEU A 104 -8.92 8.57 -17.60
N PHE A 105 -10.00 8.48 -16.82
CA PHE A 105 -10.02 8.84 -15.39
C PHE A 105 -10.74 7.73 -14.63
N PHE A 106 -10.20 6.51 -14.70
CA PHE A 106 -10.81 5.29 -14.16
C PHE A 106 -10.40 5.04 -12.70
N SER A 107 -10.24 6.12 -11.93
CA SER A 107 -9.96 6.07 -10.50
C SER A 107 -11.25 5.82 -9.71
N PHE A 108 -11.14 5.03 -8.65
CA PHE A 108 -12.14 4.88 -7.61
C PHE A 108 -11.42 4.76 -6.26
N VAL A 109 -12.15 5.01 -5.18
CA VAL A 109 -11.65 4.88 -3.81
C VAL A 109 -12.74 4.32 -2.91
N ILE A 110 -12.34 3.71 -1.80
CA ILE A 110 -13.26 3.28 -0.73
C ILE A 110 -12.84 3.97 0.58
N ALA A 111 -13.77 4.70 1.17
CA ALA A 111 -13.65 5.38 2.45
C ALA A 111 -14.90 5.05 3.30
N GLY A 112 -14.70 4.34 4.40
CA GLY A 112 -15.76 3.69 5.17
C GLY A 112 -16.57 2.71 4.32
N ASN A 113 -17.90 2.80 4.42
CA ASN A 113 -18.83 2.03 3.58
C ASN A 113 -19.18 2.75 2.26
N GLN A 114 -18.43 3.80 1.90
CA GLN A 114 -18.69 4.62 0.72
C GLN A 114 -17.62 4.36 -0.34
N MET A 115 -18.06 4.18 -1.59
CA MET A 115 -17.18 4.14 -2.75
C MET A 115 -17.39 5.39 -3.59
N PHE A 116 -16.29 6.10 -3.86
CA PHE A 116 -16.30 7.25 -4.75
C PHE A 116 -15.62 6.90 -6.06
N TYR A 117 -16.27 7.19 -7.18
CA TYR A 117 -15.73 6.90 -8.50
C TYR A 117 -16.13 7.93 -9.55
N ILE A 118 -15.33 8.03 -10.61
CA ILE A 118 -15.58 8.96 -11.71
C ILE A 118 -16.36 8.25 -12.82
N ASN A 119 -17.61 8.67 -13.04
CA ASN A 119 -18.45 8.12 -14.11
C ASN A 119 -18.03 8.62 -15.50
N LYS A 120 -18.64 8.08 -16.56
CA LYS A 120 -18.36 8.47 -17.95
C LYS A 120 -18.61 9.95 -18.26
N GLN A 121 -19.42 10.64 -17.46
CA GLN A 121 -19.72 12.06 -17.59
C GLN A 121 -18.74 12.93 -16.81
N ARG A 122 -17.66 12.35 -16.25
CA ARG A 122 -16.67 13.03 -15.40
C ARG A 122 -17.30 13.64 -14.14
N GLN A 123 -18.34 13.01 -13.61
CA GLN A 123 -18.93 13.38 -12.33
C GLN A 123 -18.47 12.39 -11.27
N LEU A 124 -18.25 12.88 -10.05
CA LEU A 124 -18.01 12.02 -8.91
C LEU A 124 -19.33 11.42 -8.44
N VAL A 125 -19.40 10.10 -8.40
CA VAL A 125 -20.53 9.35 -7.87
C VAL A 125 -20.11 8.75 -6.54
N ASN A 126 -20.98 8.88 -5.53
CA ASN A 126 -20.87 8.16 -4.28
C ASN A 126 -21.81 6.95 -4.31
N LEU A 127 -21.29 5.77 -3.97
CA LEU A 127 -22.04 4.53 -3.83
C LEU A 127 -21.90 4.01 -2.41
N ASN A 128 -23.02 3.81 -1.73
CA ASN A 128 -23.05 3.12 -0.46
C ASN A 128 -22.89 1.61 -0.70
N LEU A 129 -21.83 1.00 -0.19
CA LEU A 129 -21.51 -0.41 -0.40
C LEU A 129 -22.42 -1.37 0.39
N GLN A 130 -23.13 -0.88 1.40
CA GLN A 130 -24.08 -1.68 2.19
C GLN A 130 -25.48 -1.69 1.54
N THR A 131 -25.95 -0.53 1.06
CA THR A 131 -27.30 -0.40 0.48
C THR A 131 -27.31 -0.52 -1.05
N ASN A 132 -26.14 -0.43 -1.69
CA ASN A 132 -25.97 -0.33 -3.14
C ASN A 132 -26.68 0.88 -3.78
N GLU A 133 -27.03 1.88 -2.96
CA GLU A 133 -27.60 3.14 -3.43
C GLU A 133 -26.49 4.06 -3.92
N SER A 134 -26.70 4.69 -5.08
CA SER A 134 -25.74 5.61 -5.68
C SER A 134 -26.32 7.00 -5.85
N GLN A 135 -25.47 8.01 -5.64
CA GLN A 135 -25.80 9.41 -5.81
C GLN A 135 -24.69 10.12 -6.55
N VAL A 136 -25.06 10.84 -7.62
CA VAL A 136 -24.15 11.80 -8.26
C VAL A 136 -23.96 12.99 -7.32
N THR A 137 -22.71 13.30 -6.99
CA THR A 137 -22.36 14.40 -6.09
C THR A 137 -22.34 15.75 -6.82
N GLN A 138 -21.98 16.82 -6.12
CA GLN A 138 -21.81 18.15 -6.71
C GLN A 138 -20.54 18.31 -7.57
N PHE A 139 -19.60 17.37 -7.51
CA PHE A 139 -18.34 17.48 -8.25
C PHE A 139 -18.51 17.08 -9.72
N THR A 140 -18.28 18.03 -10.62
CA THR A 140 -18.24 17.84 -12.06
C THR A 140 -16.82 18.04 -12.60
N ASP A 141 -16.58 17.66 -13.86
CA ASP A 141 -15.26 17.77 -14.49
C ASP A 141 -14.13 17.08 -13.71
N CYS A 142 -14.45 16.00 -13.01
CA CYS A 142 -13.50 15.20 -12.24
C CYS A 142 -12.42 14.62 -13.17
N ARG A 143 -11.19 14.60 -12.67
CA ARG A 143 -10.00 14.02 -13.31
C ARG A 143 -9.35 12.95 -12.45
N ASP A 144 -9.47 13.05 -11.14
CA ASP A 144 -8.91 12.05 -10.25
C ASP A 144 -9.66 12.00 -8.91
N VAL A 145 -9.57 10.85 -8.26
CA VAL A 145 -10.03 10.65 -6.89
C VAL A 145 -9.05 9.71 -6.20
N SER A 146 -8.61 10.09 -5.01
CA SER A 146 -7.66 9.33 -4.18
C SER A 146 -8.07 9.42 -2.71
N SER A 147 -7.64 8.48 -1.88
CA SER A 147 -8.06 8.43 -0.48
C SER A 147 -6.97 7.96 0.47
N PHE A 148 -7.10 8.38 1.73
CA PHE A 148 -6.43 7.83 2.89
C PHE A 148 -7.45 7.68 4.02
N ALA A 149 -7.77 6.44 4.41
CA ALA A 149 -8.79 6.16 5.43
C ALA A 149 -10.13 6.86 5.08
N ASP A 150 -10.62 7.73 5.97
CA ASP A 150 -11.83 8.54 5.83
C ASP A 150 -11.61 9.85 5.04
N PHE A 151 -10.39 10.16 4.61
CA PHE A 151 -10.11 11.33 3.80
C PHE A 151 -10.14 11.01 2.31
N VAL A 152 -10.85 11.83 1.54
CA VAL A 152 -10.95 11.69 0.08
C VAL A 152 -10.54 12.99 -0.59
N ALA A 153 -9.62 12.92 -1.55
CA ALA A 153 -9.24 14.05 -2.38
C ALA A 153 -9.83 13.89 -3.78
N VAL A 154 -10.59 14.91 -4.20
CA VAL A 154 -11.26 14.97 -5.50
C VAL A 154 -10.61 16.05 -6.34
N VAL A 155 -10.05 15.67 -7.49
CA VAL A 155 -9.45 16.62 -8.43
C VAL A 155 -10.45 16.97 -9.52
N THR A 156 -10.82 18.24 -9.61
CA THR A 156 -11.66 18.81 -10.67
C THR A 156 -10.84 19.76 -11.53
N VAL A 157 -11.32 20.07 -12.74
CA VAL A 157 -10.70 21.08 -13.60
C VAL A 157 -11.72 22.14 -13.98
N LYS A 158 -11.44 23.39 -13.61
CA LYS A 158 -12.25 24.56 -13.95
C LYS A 158 -11.38 25.53 -14.74
N ASN A 159 -11.81 25.93 -15.94
CA ASN A 159 -11.07 26.84 -16.83
C ASN A 159 -9.60 26.40 -17.03
N ASP A 160 -9.39 25.11 -17.30
CA ASP A 160 -8.07 24.48 -17.48
C ASP A 160 -7.13 24.52 -16.26
N LYS A 161 -7.63 24.92 -15.09
CA LYS A 161 -6.88 24.88 -13.83
C LYS A 161 -7.36 23.73 -12.96
N PRO A 162 -6.46 22.88 -12.44
CA PRO A 162 -6.83 21.86 -11.48
C PRO A 162 -7.14 22.48 -10.12
N GLU A 163 -8.17 21.97 -9.47
CA GLU A 163 -8.55 22.27 -8.09
C GLU A 163 -8.75 20.93 -7.37
N THR A 164 -8.18 20.79 -6.17
CA THR A 164 -8.42 19.62 -5.32
C THR A 164 -9.29 20.01 -4.14
N THR A 165 -10.39 19.29 -3.94
CA THR A 165 -11.20 19.40 -2.73
C THR A 165 -10.93 18.19 -1.84
N LEU A 166 -10.52 18.45 -0.59
CA LEU A 166 -10.37 17.45 0.46
C LEU A 166 -11.68 17.30 1.22
N LEU A 167 -12.16 16.06 1.29
CA LEU A 167 -13.37 15.64 1.97
C LEU A 167 -13.01 14.77 3.17
N GLN A 168 -13.84 14.83 4.20
CA GLN A 168 -13.88 13.83 5.27
C GLN A 168 -15.19 13.05 5.20
N VAL A 169 -15.09 11.73 5.22
CA VAL A 169 -16.20 10.79 5.10
C VAL A 169 -16.56 10.25 6.48
N ASP A 170 -17.85 10.21 6.80
CA ASP A 170 -18.36 9.63 8.04
C ASP A 170 -19.63 8.81 7.75
N GLU A 171 -20.30 8.32 8.81
CA GLU A 171 -21.52 7.51 8.69
C GLU A 171 -22.69 8.26 8.04
N ASN A 172 -22.70 9.60 8.10
CA ASN A 172 -23.77 10.44 7.58
C ASN A 172 -23.49 10.96 6.16
N GLY A 173 -22.31 10.67 5.59
CA GLY A 173 -21.93 11.09 4.25
C GLY A 173 -20.51 11.64 4.21
N PHE A 174 -20.33 12.82 3.61
CA PHE A 174 -19.04 13.47 3.53
C PHE A 174 -19.17 14.99 3.64
N ASN A 175 -18.14 15.63 4.20
CA ASN A 175 -18.05 17.07 4.37
C ASN A 175 -16.78 17.61 3.71
N GLU A 176 -16.86 18.78 3.10
CA GLU A 176 -15.69 19.47 2.56
C GLU A 176 -14.86 20.07 3.71
N LEU A 177 -13.58 19.70 3.78
CA LEU A 177 -12.63 20.26 4.74
C LEU A 177 -11.90 21.48 4.17
N LYS A 178 -11.39 21.35 2.95
CA LYS A 178 -10.51 22.35 2.33
C LYS A 178 -10.46 22.19 0.82
N SER A 179 -10.32 23.31 0.10
CA SER A 179 -9.96 23.32 -1.32
C SER A 179 -8.55 23.89 -1.53
N PHE A 180 -7.89 23.40 -2.57
CA PHE A 180 -6.55 23.77 -3.00
C PHE A 180 -6.54 24.05 -4.51
N ASP A 181 -5.89 25.14 -4.92
CA ASP A 181 -5.73 25.51 -6.34
C ASP A 181 -4.61 24.70 -7.03
N GLU A 182 -4.53 23.40 -6.74
CA GLU A 182 -3.47 22.51 -7.20
C GLU A 182 -4.04 21.10 -7.44
N TRP A 183 -3.34 20.29 -8.25
CA TRP A 183 -3.62 18.85 -8.36
C TRP A 183 -2.90 18.12 -7.23
N LEU A 184 -3.66 17.66 -6.24
CA LEU A 184 -3.17 16.90 -5.09
C LEU A 184 -3.82 15.51 -5.11
N MET A 185 -3.04 14.48 -4.79
CA MET A 185 -3.52 13.10 -4.67
C MET A 185 -2.85 12.39 -3.51
N PHE A 186 -3.56 11.47 -2.87
CA PHE A 186 -2.99 10.66 -1.81
C PHE A 186 -1.94 9.68 -2.37
N GLU A 187 -0.75 9.72 -1.77
CA GLU A 187 0.23 8.63 -1.85
C GLU A 187 0.56 8.23 -0.42
N GLY A 188 0.05 7.06 0.00
CA GLY A 188 0.06 6.68 1.40
C GLY A 188 -0.91 7.53 2.23
N ALA A 189 -0.41 8.20 3.27
CA ALA A 189 -1.23 8.97 4.21
C ALA A 189 -1.24 10.49 3.97
N VAL A 190 -0.53 10.98 2.96
CA VAL A 190 -0.37 12.42 2.71
C VAL A 190 -0.79 12.79 1.29
N LEU A 191 -1.19 14.05 1.11
CA LEU A 191 -1.60 14.61 -0.18
C LEU A 191 -0.38 15.13 -0.93
N PHE A 192 0.06 14.43 -1.96
CA PHE A 192 1.16 14.87 -2.83
C PHE A 192 0.69 15.75 -3.96
N ARG A 193 1.45 16.81 -4.23
CA ARG A 193 1.25 17.64 -5.41
C ARG A 193 1.82 16.97 -6.64
N PHE A 194 0.99 16.90 -7.68
CA PHE A 194 1.30 16.15 -8.89
C PHE A 194 2.61 16.65 -9.53
N ARG A 195 3.55 15.71 -9.74
CA ARG A 195 4.87 15.90 -10.38
C ARG A 195 5.93 16.65 -9.56
N ASP A 196 5.75 16.83 -8.26
CA ASP A 196 6.82 17.31 -7.41
C ASP A 196 6.89 16.58 -6.08
N ASN A 197 7.92 16.91 -5.29
CA ASN A 197 8.17 16.31 -4.00
C ASN A 197 7.60 17.18 -2.87
N LYS A 198 6.44 17.82 -3.09
CA LYS A 198 5.72 18.54 -2.05
C LYS A 198 4.46 17.79 -1.65
N TYR A 199 4.12 17.89 -0.38
CA TYR A 199 2.95 17.24 0.18
C TYR A 199 2.27 18.11 1.23
N ILE A 200 1.02 17.79 1.52
CA ILE A 200 0.25 18.31 2.62
C ILE A 200 -0.05 17.14 3.56
N ASP A 201 0.30 17.31 4.83
CA ASP A 201 -0.15 16.42 5.90
C ASP A 201 -1.58 16.80 6.26
N VAL A 202 -2.52 15.87 6.15
CA VAL A 202 -3.94 16.12 6.41
C VAL A 202 -4.25 16.26 7.91
N PHE A 203 -3.31 15.89 8.78
CA PHE A 203 -3.41 16.09 10.23
C PHE A 203 -2.76 17.40 10.69
N ASP A 204 -2.00 18.07 9.82
CA ASP A 204 -1.56 19.44 10.07
C ASP A 204 -2.73 20.41 9.78
N PRO A 205 -3.33 21.05 10.81
CA PRO A 205 -4.47 21.94 10.62
C PRO A 205 -4.13 23.18 9.77
N GLN A 206 -2.86 23.48 9.55
CA GLN A 206 -2.44 24.57 8.68
C GLN A 206 -2.52 24.20 7.19
N PHE A 207 -2.61 22.91 6.86
CA PHE A 207 -2.62 22.39 5.49
C PHE A 207 -1.51 23.01 4.60
N GLN A 208 -0.30 23.15 5.15
CA GLN A 208 0.81 23.78 4.46
C GLN A 208 1.55 22.77 3.58
N LEU A 209 2.03 23.25 2.43
CA LEU A 209 2.93 22.48 1.58
C LEU A 209 4.29 22.31 2.26
N GLN A 210 4.60 21.07 2.57
CA GLN A 210 5.89 20.61 3.06
C GLN A 210 6.68 20.01 1.90
N SER A 211 8.02 19.95 2.03
CA SER A 211 8.89 19.33 1.02
C SER A 211 9.49 18.05 1.59
N VAL A 212 9.55 17.01 0.77
CA VAL A 212 10.17 15.74 1.13
C VAL A 212 11.23 15.33 0.11
N GLN A 213 12.21 14.56 0.54
CA GLN A 213 13.16 13.94 -0.37
C GLN A 213 12.61 12.61 -0.91
N ARG A 214 12.53 12.51 -2.23
CA ARG A 214 12.26 11.24 -2.91
C ARG A 214 13.49 10.35 -2.87
N THR A 215 13.30 9.07 -2.55
CA THR A 215 14.34 8.05 -2.58
C THR A 215 14.42 7.36 -3.94
N ASP A 216 15.61 6.87 -4.29
CA ASP A 216 15.85 6.14 -5.55
C ASP A 216 15.06 4.82 -5.60
N LYS A 217 15.09 4.10 -4.46
CA LYS A 217 14.37 2.83 -4.27
C LYS A 217 13.02 3.09 -3.59
N GLY A 218 12.01 2.32 -3.98
CA GLY A 218 10.74 2.24 -3.24
C GLY A 218 10.86 1.30 -2.05
N PHE A 219 10.02 1.50 -1.05
CA PHE A 219 9.93 0.64 0.13
C PHE A 219 8.47 0.49 0.55
N PHE A 220 8.15 -0.64 1.15
CA PHE A 220 6.82 -0.92 1.66
C PHE A 220 6.60 -0.23 3.01
N THR A 221 5.38 0.27 3.20
CA THR A 221 4.91 0.89 4.43
C THR A 221 3.55 0.31 4.81
N CYS A 222 3.03 0.69 5.99
CA CYS A 222 1.66 0.40 6.39
C CYS A 222 0.58 0.96 5.45
N PHE A 223 0.94 1.81 4.48
CA PHE A 223 0.01 2.34 3.47
C PHE A 223 0.35 1.86 2.05
N GLY A 224 1.26 0.89 1.92
CA GLY A 224 1.73 0.37 0.63
C GLY A 224 3.12 0.90 0.24
N LEU A 225 3.46 0.69 -1.02
CA LEU A 225 4.77 1.07 -1.58
C LEU A 225 4.85 2.60 -1.74
N THR A 226 5.94 3.19 -1.27
CA THR A 226 6.24 4.61 -1.51
C THR A 226 7.73 4.83 -1.77
N ARG A 227 8.06 6.03 -2.27
CA ARG A 227 9.44 6.52 -2.44
C ARG A 227 9.73 7.72 -1.55
N TYR A 228 8.88 8.03 -0.58
CA TYR A 228 9.04 9.21 0.27
C TYR A 228 9.18 8.78 1.73
N LYS A 229 10.43 8.79 2.22
CA LYS A 229 10.72 8.49 3.63
C LYS A 229 10.22 9.62 4.52
N ASN A 230 9.82 9.26 5.75
CA ASN A 230 9.49 10.19 6.83
C ASN A 230 8.22 11.05 6.61
N THR A 231 7.34 10.71 5.67
CA THR A 231 6.01 11.35 5.54
C THR A 231 4.94 10.68 6.39
N ILE A 232 5.24 9.50 6.93
CA ILE A 232 4.35 8.70 7.76
C ILE A 232 4.68 8.96 9.22
N THR A 233 3.64 9.15 10.03
CA THR A 233 3.74 9.44 11.46
C THR A 233 2.94 8.39 12.24
N ASP A 234 3.22 8.24 13.54
CA ASP A 234 2.42 7.38 14.42
C ASP A 234 0.94 7.80 14.46
N GLY A 235 0.66 9.10 14.27
CA GLY A 235 -0.70 9.60 14.15
C GLY A 235 -1.42 8.96 12.98
N HIS A 236 -0.81 8.97 11.79
CA HIS A 236 -1.38 8.33 10.59
C HIS A 236 -1.65 6.84 10.81
N ILE A 237 -0.71 6.13 11.44
CA ILE A 237 -0.84 4.70 11.72
C ILE A 237 -2.01 4.44 12.67
N LYS A 238 -2.07 5.16 13.80
CA LYS A 238 -3.15 5.02 14.79
C LYS A 238 -4.51 5.31 14.17
N HIS A 239 -4.60 6.36 13.36
CA HIS A 239 -5.84 6.72 12.69
C HIS A 239 -6.31 5.65 11.72
N LEU A 240 -5.42 5.10 10.88
CA LEU A 240 -5.78 3.99 10.00
C LEU A 240 -6.25 2.78 10.80
N ILE A 241 -5.58 2.42 11.90
CA ILE A 241 -5.98 1.29 12.75
C ILE A 241 -7.40 1.51 13.29
N SER A 242 -7.68 2.69 13.85
CA SER A 242 -9.02 3.01 14.37
C SER A 242 -10.08 3.02 13.26
N TYR A 243 -9.76 3.56 12.09
CA TYR A 243 -10.63 3.52 10.92
C TYR A 243 -10.97 2.07 10.52
N LEU A 244 -9.97 1.19 10.42
CA LEU A 244 -10.18 -0.21 10.06
C LEU A 244 -10.92 -0.99 11.16
N GLU A 245 -10.75 -0.65 12.43
CA GLU A 245 -11.53 -1.26 13.53
C GLU A 245 -13.03 -0.99 13.40
N ILE A 246 -13.41 0.18 12.88
CA ILE A 246 -14.81 0.56 12.68
C ILE A 246 -15.39 -0.11 11.43
N TYR A 247 -14.69 -0.02 10.31
CA TYR A 247 -15.25 -0.41 9.00
C TYR A 247 -14.89 -1.84 8.56
N GLU A 248 -13.93 -2.47 9.21
CA GLU A 248 -13.53 -3.88 9.03
C GLU A 248 -13.63 -4.69 10.36
N PRO A 249 -14.78 -4.68 11.07
CA PRO A 249 -14.89 -5.18 12.45
C PRO A 249 -14.71 -6.70 12.58
N ASN A 250 -14.85 -7.46 11.49
CA ASN A 250 -14.62 -8.90 11.49
C ASN A 250 -13.13 -9.30 11.56
N ARG A 251 -12.22 -8.33 11.72
CA ARG A 251 -10.79 -8.46 12.06
C ARG A 251 -10.48 -9.58 13.07
N GLN A 252 -11.34 -9.76 14.07
CA GLN A 252 -11.07 -10.69 15.18
C GLN A 252 -11.25 -12.18 14.83
N ARG A 253 -11.85 -12.53 13.68
CA ARG A 253 -12.04 -13.95 13.33
C ARG A 253 -10.78 -14.65 12.80
N GLN A 254 -9.72 -13.90 12.50
CA GLN A 254 -8.45 -14.45 11.97
C GLN A 254 -7.20 -13.98 12.71
N GLN A 255 -7.32 -13.35 13.88
CA GLN A 255 -6.18 -13.29 14.80
C GLN A 255 -5.92 -14.70 15.34
N VAL A 256 -5.16 -15.49 14.56
CA VAL A 256 -4.34 -16.55 15.13
C VAL A 256 -3.53 -15.85 16.22
N GLN A 257 -3.68 -16.32 17.46
CA GLN A 257 -2.80 -15.95 18.56
C GLN A 257 -1.36 -16.28 18.14
N THR A 258 -0.69 -15.33 17.50
CA THR A 258 0.76 -15.35 17.42
C THR A 258 1.22 -14.92 18.82
N GLU A 259 1.49 -15.91 19.66
CA GLU A 259 1.91 -15.73 21.06
C GLU A 259 3.23 -14.94 21.19
N LYS A 260 3.93 -14.66 20.09
CA LYS A 260 5.16 -13.87 20.09
C LYS A 260 4.84 -12.40 19.87
N PRO A 261 5.16 -11.51 20.84
CA PRO A 261 5.14 -10.07 20.63
C PRO A 261 5.95 -9.69 19.38
N VAL A 262 5.45 -8.72 18.61
CA VAL A 262 6.13 -8.18 17.41
C VAL A 262 7.58 -7.79 17.72
N GLU A 263 7.84 -7.27 18.92
CA GLU A 263 9.19 -6.94 19.41
C GLU A 263 10.12 -8.16 19.51
N GLN A 264 9.58 -9.31 19.87
CA GLN A 264 10.32 -10.57 19.96
C GLN A 264 10.60 -11.15 18.57
N ILE A 265 9.66 -10.99 17.63
CA ILE A 265 9.83 -11.36 16.23
C ILE A 265 10.87 -10.46 15.55
N VAL A 266 10.79 -9.14 15.76
CA VAL A 266 11.77 -8.16 15.24
C VAL A 266 13.17 -8.47 15.79
N LYS A 267 13.28 -8.77 17.09
CA LYS A 267 14.56 -9.12 17.71
C LYS A 267 15.16 -10.41 17.13
N GLU A 268 14.37 -11.48 16.97
CA GLU A 268 14.84 -12.73 16.37
C GLU A 268 15.27 -12.54 14.91
N LEU A 269 14.61 -11.63 14.18
CA LEU A 269 14.95 -11.31 12.78
C LEU A 269 16.22 -10.47 12.65
N ASP A 270 16.41 -9.48 13.51
CA ASP A 270 17.66 -8.70 13.57
C ASP A 270 18.84 -9.60 13.93
N GLU A 271 18.66 -10.55 14.86
CA GLU A 271 19.67 -11.56 15.21
C GLU A 271 20.01 -12.49 14.03
N MET A 272 19.00 -12.92 13.25
CA MET A 272 19.23 -13.75 12.07
C MET A 272 19.95 -13.00 10.94
N ILE A 273 19.62 -11.74 10.68
CA ILE A 273 20.31 -10.90 9.68
C ILE A 273 21.78 -10.72 10.06
N LEU A 274 22.05 -10.50 11.34
CA LEU A 274 23.42 -10.38 11.86
C LEU A 274 24.23 -11.66 11.61
N ILE A 275 23.62 -12.84 11.84
CA ILE A 275 24.25 -14.15 11.58
C ILE A 275 24.53 -14.35 10.09
N GLU A 276 23.61 -13.97 9.20
CA GLU A 276 23.80 -14.06 7.75
C GLU A 276 24.89 -13.11 7.24
N GLU A 277 24.96 -11.87 7.73
CA GLU A 277 26.05 -10.94 7.39
C GLU A 277 27.41 -11.44 7.88
N ILE A 278 27.48 -12.02 9.08
CA ILE A 278 28.71 -12.63 9.61
C ILE A 278 29.15 -13.79 8.71
N ASN A 279 28.22 -14.67 8.32
CA ASN A 279 28.53 -15.81 7.45
C ASN A 279 28.94 -15.38 6.04
N HIS A 280 28.26 -14.39 5.45
CA HIS A 280 28.63 -13.82 4.15
C HIS A 280 30.04 -13.21 4.18
N ARG A 281 30.35 -12.42 5.20
CA ARG A 281 31.70 -11.84 5.37
C ARG A 281 32.76 -12.92 5.60
N LEU A 282 32.43 -13.99 6.33
CA LEU A 282 33.32 -15.14 6.49
C LEU A 282 33.60 -15.84 5.16
N ASP A 283 32.60 -15.94 4.29
CA ASP A 283 32.76 -16.57 2.97
C ASP A 283 33.51 -15.67 1.98
N GLU A 284 33.33 -14.35 2.04
CA GLU A 284 34.16 -13.38 1.30
C GLU A 284 35.63 -13.41 1.76
N ILE A 285 35.87 -13.55 3.07
CA ILE A 285 37.22 -13.72 3.62
C ILE A 285 37.84 -15.03 3.13
N LYS A 286 37.08 -16.14 3.12
CA LYS A 286 37.56 -17.42 2.58
C LYS A 286 37.84 -17.35 1.07
N ALA A 287 37.02 -16.62 0.32
CA ALA A 287 37.18 -16.44 -1.12
C ALA A 287 38.39 -15.55 -1.49
N ASN A 288 38.73 -14.57 -0.64
CA ASN A 288 39.87 -13.67 -0.85
C ASN A 288 41.21 -14.18 -0.27
N ASN A 289 41.21 -15.31 0.44
CA ASN A 289 42.41 -15.90 1.04
C ASN A 289 43.34 -16.67 0.06
N HIS A 290 43.20 -16.49 -1.26
CA HIS A 290 44.21 -16.95 -2.22
C HIS A 290 45.42 -16.00 -2.37
N GLU A 291 45.40 -14.84 -1.71
CA GLU A 291 46.61 -14.04 -1.47
C GLU A 291 46.79 -13.83 0.03
N GLN A 292 47.76 -14.53 0.62
CA GLN A 292 48.15 -14.31 2.01
C GLN A 292 48.72 -12.90 2.19
N LYS A 293 48.09 -12.10 3.06
CA LYS A 293 48.78 -11.34 4.12
C LYS A 293 47.80 -10.94 5.23
N GLU A 294 48.27 -11.17 6.46
CA GLU A 294 47.63 -10.95 7.76
C GLU A 294 46.64 -9.77 7.82
N TYR A 295 45.37 -10.07 8.09
CA TYR A 295 44.49 -9.16 8.82
C TYR A 295 44.06 -9.84 10.12
N VAL A 296 44.79 -9.51 11.18
CA VAL A 296 44.36 -9.73 12.55
C VAL A 296 43.23 -8.73 12.82
N ILE A 297 41.99 -9.10 12.46
CA ILE A 297 40.80 -8.54 13.10
C ILE A 297 40.61 -9.37 14.37
N THR A 298 41.42 -9.03 15.36
CA THR A 298 41.40 -9.56 16.72
C THR A 298 39.99 -9.48 17.31
N THR A 299 39.61 -10.54 18.01
CA THR A 299 38.85 -10.70 19.27
C THR A 299 38.37 -9.43 20.02
N ARG A 300 39.03 -8.28 19.83
CA ARG A 300 38.77 -6.97 20.43
C ARG A 300 37.41 -6.36 20.09
N ASN A 301 36.88 -6.58 18.87
CA ASN A 301 35.55 -6.09 18.49
C ASN A 301 34.43 -6.94 19.11
N LEU A 302 34.69 -8.23 19.33
CA LEU A 302 33.76 -9.13 20.01
C LEU A 302 33.76 -8.86 21.53
N GLU A 303 34.92 -8.57 22.11
CA GLU A 303 35.04 -8.12 23.51
C GLU A 303 34.34 -6.76 23.75
N TYR A 304 34.38 -5.84 22.78
CA TYR A 304 33.67 -4.56 22.87
C TYR A 304 32.14 -4.73 22.81
N ALA A 305 31.63 -5.66 22.00
CA ALA A 305 30.21 -5.98 21.94
C ALA A 305 29.72 -6.60 23.26
N LEU A 306 30.47 -7.55 23.81
CA LEU A 306 30.15 -8.23 25.07
C LEU A 306 30.26 -7.29 26.29
N GLN A 307 31.15 -6.30 26.29
CA GLN A 307 31.26 -5.31 27.39
C GLN A 307 30.16 -4.25 27.37
N ASN A 308 29.49 -4.03 26.23
CA ASN A 308 28.42 -3.04 26.08
C ASN A 308 27.01 -3.66 26.10
N GLY A 309 26.90 -4.96 26.42
CA GLY A 309 25.62 -5.62 26.64
C GLY A 309 24.82 -5.96 25.38
N TYR A 310 25.49 -6.15 24.24
CA TYR A 310 24.91 -6.74 23.04
C TYR A 310 25.05 -8.26 23.03
#